data_AF-A0A2D3VXC9-F1
#
_entry.id   AF-A0A2D3VXC9-F1
#
_cell.length_a   1.000
_cell.length_b   1.000
_cell.length_c   1.000
_cell.angle_alpha   90.00
_cell.angle_beta   90.00
_cell.angle_gamma   90.00
#
_symmetry.space_group_name_H-M   'P 1'
#
loop_
_entity.id
_entity.type
_entity.pdbx_description
1 polymer ?
#
loop_
_entity_poly.entity_id
_entity_poly.type
_entity_poly.pdbx_seq_one_letter_code
_entity_poly.pdbx_strand_id
1 'polypeptide(L)'
;MSCSSSNPAEAMMPQDIQDKIHNHPCYSEGAHHHYARIHVAVAPACNIQCNYCNRKYDCSNESRPGVTSERLTPEESAKKVMYVGGEVQRLSVLGIAGPGDALANPEKTFKTFELVRERASDLKLCLSTNGLELPAFVDEMVKYDIDHITVTINSVDTTGEIGSLIYPWIFYNNKRIYGKEAAQILLERQIEGMKMCVEKGILIKANSVLIPGVNDKHLPEVAKKLKEIGVFLHNIMPIISEPEHGTAFGLAGVPSATDQEQMAVQEACGMDMKLMQHCRQCRADAVGLIGEDRGAEFTKNIFSEMSFDALEQHYNITARQDAQAKIEEFRFFLDQANERVRKEKEDLSSDGQTILVAVTTAGEGM
;
A
#
# COMPACT_ATOMS: atom_id res chain seq x y z
N MET A 1 -12.81 -11.79 17.15
CA MET A 1 -12.24 -11.40 15.84
C MET A 1 -12.04 -12.67 15.04
N SER A 2 -12.66 -12.79 13.87
CA SER A 2 -12.49 -13.96 13.01
C SER A 2 -11.14 -13.82 12.31
N CYS A 3 -10.15 -14.62 12.70
CA CYS A 3 -8.95 -14.84 11.89
C CYS A 3 -9.35 -15.74 10.72
N SER A 4 -10.01 -15.16 9.71
CA SER A 4 -10.30 -15.83 8.46
C SER A 4 -9.01 -15.88 7.63
N SER A 5 -8.30 -17.00 7.68
CA SER A 5 -7.01 -17.18 6.98
C SER A 5 -7.17 -17.33 5.45
N SER A 6 -8.38 -17.57 4.96
CA SER A 6 -8.68 -17.69 3.54
C SER A 6 -10.01 -17.02 3.19
N ASN A 7 -9.94 -15.88 2.49
CA ASN A 7 -11.12 -15.29 1.87
C ASN A 7 -11.55 -16.22 0.71
N PRO A 8 -12.79 -16.75 0.67
CA PRO A 8 -13.25 -17.65 -0.39
C PRO A 8 -13.03 -17.08 -1.81
N ALA A 9 -13.03 -15.74 -1.94
CA ALA A 9 -12.75 -15.06 -3.19
C ALA A 9 -11.28 -15.20 -3.65
N GLU A 10 -10.32 -15.37 -2.74
CA GLU A 10 -8.89 -15.57 -3.07
C GLU A 10 -8.64 -16.98 -3.62
N ALA A 11 -9.31 -18.01 -3.08
CA ALA A 11 -9.19 -19.39 -3.53
C ALA A 11 -9.74 -19.63 -4.96
N MET A 12 -10.57 -18.73 -5.48
CA MET A 12 -11.15 -18.79 -6.83
C MET A 12 -10.33 -18.03 -7.89
N MET A 13 -9.22 -17.38 -7.50
CA MET A 13 -8.40 -16.61 -8.43
C MET A 13 -7.49 -17.50 -9.29
N PRO A 14 -7.03 -17.04 -10.47
CA PRO A 14 -5.96 -17.71 -11.22
C PRO A 14 -4.69 -17.90 -10.37
N GLN A 15 -3.98 -19.02 -10.57
CA GLN A 15 -2.83 -19.40 -9.75
C GLN A 15 -1.71 -18.35 -9.76
N ASP A 16 -1.45 -17.75 -10.93
CA ASP A 16 -0.45 -16.70 -11.09
C ASP A 16 -0.74 -15.46 -10.24
N ILE A 17 -2.02 -15.10 -10.07
CA ILE A 17 -2.44 -14.01 -9.19
C ILE A 17 -2.31 -14.41 -7.72
N GLN A 18 -2.67 -15.65 -7.38
CA GLN A 18 -2.50 -16.16 -6.02
C GLN A 18 -1.04 -16.09 -5.59
N ASP A 19 -0.11 -16.54 -6.42
CA ASP A 19 1.33 -16.55 -6.12
C ASP A 19 1.90 -15.12 -5.90
N LYS A 20 1.38 -14.13 -6.64
CA LYS A 20 1.74 -12.71 -6.48
C LYS A 20 1.28 -12.15 -5.14
N ILE A 21 0.07 -12.47 -4.68
CA ILE A 21 -0.47 -11.87 -3.45
C ILE A 21 -0.18 -12.67 -2.17
N HIS A 22 0.18 -13.95 -2.31
CA HIS A 22 0.20 -14.95 -1.23
C HIS A 22 0.97 -14.53 0.03
N ASN A 23 2.13 -13.89 -0.14
CA ASN A 23 2.98 -13.41 0.96
C ASN A 23 3.09 -11.87 0.98
N HIS A 24 2.21 -11.17 0.26
CA HIS A 24 2.18 -9.70 0.23
C HIS A 24 1.19 -9.16 1.27
N PRO A 25 1.65 -8.54 2.38
CA PRO A 25 0.79 -8.16 3.51
C PRO A 25 -0.29 -7.13 3.16
N CYS A 26 -0.06 -6.28 2.15
CA CYS A 26 -1.08 -5.32 1.70
C CYS A 26 -2.16 -5.91 0.76
N TYR A 27 -1.90 -7.06 0.09
CA TYR A 27 -2.78 -7.59 -0.96
C TYR A 27 -3.55 -8.85 -0.53
N SER A 28 -3.05 -9.58 0.47
CA SER A 28 -3.74 -10.72 1.10
C SER A 28 -3.99 -10.45 2.59
N GLU A 29 -5.22 -10.72 3.02
CA GLU A 29 -5.64 -10.63 4.42
C GLU A 29 -4.95 -11.71 5.27
N GLY A 30 -4.75 -12.93 4.78
CA GLY A 30 -4.00 -13.95 5.53
C GLY A 30 -2.53 -13.57 5.73
N ALA A 31 -1.92 -12.91 4.75
CA ALA A 31 -0.49 -12.61 4.77
C ALA A 31 -0.09 -11.56 5.83
N HIS A 32 -0.95 -10.58 6.15
CA HIS A 32 -0.54 -9.43 6.96
C HIS A 32 -0.15 -9.75 8.40
N HIS A 33 -0.62 -10.89 8.94
CA HIS A 33 -0.26 -11.38 10.27
C HIS A 33 1.05 -12.18 10.30
N HIS A 34 1.55 -12.62 9.15
CA HIS A 34 2.68 -13.54 9.07
C HIS A 34 3.90 -12.93 8.39
N TYR A 35 3.67 -12.03 7.44
CA TYR A 35 4.68 -11.49 6.55
C TYR A 35 4.92 -9.99 6.77
N ALA A 36 6.20 -9.64 6.84
CA ALA A 36 6.65 -8.28 7.08
C ALA A 36 6.96 -7.55 5.78
N ARG A 37 6.87 -6.22 5.84
CA ARG A 37 7.27 -5.30 4.77
C ARG A 37 8.34 -4.33 5.25
N ILE A 38 9.11 -3.80 4.32
CA ILE A 38 10.02 -2.69 4.53
C ILE A 38 9.72 -1.59 3.52
N HIS A 39 9.69 -0.34 3.97
CA HIS A 39 9.75 0.82 3.08
C HIS A 39 11.11 1.51 3.17
N VAL A 40 11.61 1.99 2.03
CA VAL A 40 12.86 2.76 1.93
C VAL A 40 12.60 4.15 1.37
N ALA A 41 13.08 5.16 2.10
CA ALA A 41 12.83 6.57 1.84
C ALA A 41 13.82 7.16 0.81
N VAL A 42 13.71 6.73 -0.45
CA VAL A 42 14.63 7.13 -1.56
C VAL A 42 14.05 8.16 -2.52
N ALA A 43 12.76 8.47 -2.42
CA ALA A 43 12.04 9.28 -3.40
C ALA A 43 11.60 10.64 -2.81
N PRO A 44 12.51 11.61 -2.57
CA PRO A 44 12.17 12.85 -1.86
C PRO A 44 11.39 13.88 -2.68
N ALA A 45 11.54 13.90 -4.01
CA ALA A 45 10.81 14.85 -4.86
C ALA A 45 9.39 14.36 -5.15
N CYS A 46 8.50 15.27 -5.54
CA CYS A 46 7.18 14.93 -6.02
C CYS A 46 6.70 16.00 -7.00
N ASN A 47 5.92 15.56 -7.97
CA ASN A 47 5.50 16.31 -9.15
C ASN A 47 4.04 16.80 -9.08
N ILE A 48 3.30 16.55 -8.00
CA ILE A 48 1.97 17.13 -7.77
C ILE A 48 1.86 17.71 -6.36
N GLN A 49 1.05 18.74 -6.14
CA GLN A 49 0.66 19.15 -4.79
C GLN A 49 -0.76 18.67 -4.50
N CYS A 50 -0.96 18.02 -3.36
CA CYS A 50 -2.29 17.73 -2.82
C CYS A 50 -2.63 18.72 -1.70
N ASN A 51 -3.88 19.13 -1.57
CA ASN A 51 -4.32 20.00 -0.49
C ASN A 51 -4.30 19.35 0.91
N TYR A 52 -4.24 18.02 0.96
CA TYR A 52 -4.05 17.23 2.20
C TYR A 52 -2.57 16.84 2.45
N CYS A 53 -1.61 17.43 1.74
CA CYS A 53 -0.18 17.14 1.89
C CYS A 53 0.60 18.36 2.38
N ASN A 54 1.61 18.12 3.21
CA ASN A 54 2.63 19.09 3.59
C ASN A 54 4.02 18.50 3.30
N ARG A 55 4.80 19.19 2.45
CA ARG A 55 6.12 18.73 1.95
C ARG A 55 7.20 18.59 3.03
N LYS A 56 6.93 19.08 4.24
CA LYS A 56 7.81 18.85 5.40
C LYS A 56 7.79 17.39 5.84
N TYR A 57 6.72 16.66 5.53
CA TYR A 57 6.47 15.29 5.94
C TYR A 57 6.50 14.33 4.74
N ASP A 58 6.51 13.04 5.05
CA ASP A 58 6.34 11.95 4.11
C ASP A 58 4.98 12.05 3.39
N CYS A 59 4.88 11.37 2.24
CA CYS A 59 3.74 11.45 1.35
C CYS A 59 2.46 10.95 2.05
N SER A 60 1.47 11.83 2.21
CA SER A 60 0.17 11.51 2.83
C SER A 60 -0.65 10.44 2.08
N ASN A 61 -0.25 10.07 0.86
CA ASN A 61 -0.93 9.06 0.05
C ASN A 61 -0.68 7.63 0.53
N GLU A 62 0.51 7.36 1.08
CA GLU A 62 0.88 6.03 1.58
C GLU A 62 1.25 6.04 3.07
N SER A 63 1.46 7.23 3.64
CA SER A 63 1.86 7.42 5.03
C SER A 63 0.95 8.33 5.83
N ARG A 64 0.86 8.05 7.13
CA ARG A 64 0.19 8.96 8.07
C ARG A 64 0.89 10.34 8.05
N PRO A 65 0.14 11.46 8.05
CA PRO A 65 0.72 12.80 8.08
C PRO A 65 1.59 13.07 9.32
N GLY A 66 2.50 14.04 9.21
CA GLY A 66 3.37 14.44 10.33
C GLY A 66 4.61 13.58 10.52
N VAL A 67 4.80 12.52 9.73
CA VAL A 67 5.97 11.64 9.80
C VAL A 67 7.07 12.17 8.89
N THR A 68 8.31 12.14 9.37
CA THR A 68 9.50 12.38 8.55
C THR A 68 10.38 11.14 8.54
N SER A 69 10.76 10.69 7.35
CA SER A 69 11.73 9.61 7.18
C SER A 69 13.14 10.14 6.93
N GLU A 70 14.14 9.44 7.47
CA GLU A 70 15.54 9.68 7.11
C GLU A 70 15.77 9.28 5.65
N ARG A 71 16.26 10.22 4.83
CA ARG A 71 16.48 9.98 3.40
C ARG A 71 17.68 9.08 3.18
N LEU A 72 17.51 8.10 2.30
CA LEU A 72 18.54 7.14 1.94
C LEU A 72 18.97 7.31 0.48
N THR A 73 20.23 6.99 0.17
CA THR A 73 20.65 6.72 -1.22
C THR A 73 20.17 5.33 -1.65
N PRO A 74 20.20 5.01 -2.96
CA PRO A 74 19.92 3.66 -3.44
C PRO A 74 20.78 2.59 -2.79
N GLU A 75 22.08 2.84 -2.62
CA GLU A 75 23.03 1.92 -2.00
C GLU A 75 22.72 1.72 -0.52
N GLU A 76 22.47 2.81 0.21
CA GLU A 76 22.08 2.74 1.63
C GLU A 76 20.76 1.97 1.81
N SER A 77 19.83 2.12 0.86
CA SER A 77 18.55 1.41 0.90
C SER A 77 18.73 -0.09 0.64
N ALA A 78 19.54 -0.47 -0.34
CA ALA A 78 19.90 -1.87 -0.54
C ALA A 78 20.58 -2.46 0.71
N LYS A 79 21.50 -1.72 1.33
CA LYS A 79 22.14 -2.16 2.59
C LYS A 79 21.13 -2.32 3.73
N LYS A 80 20.21 -1.37 3.90
CA LYS A 80 19.12 -1.47 4.90
C LYS A 80 18.28 -2.71 4.68
N VAL A 81 17.89 -3.00 3.44
CA VAL A 81 17.08 -4.16 3.08
C VAL A 81 17.79 -5.46 3.41
N MET A 82 19.09 -5.55 3.11
CA MET A 82 19.88 -6.74 3.46
C MET A 82 20.06 -6.91 4.97
N TYR A 83 20.33 -5.82 5.68
CA TYR A 83 20.44 -5.89 7.14
C TYR A 83 19.12 -6.33 7.78
N VAL A 84 18.02 -5.64 7.44
CA VAL A 84 16.69 -5.94 7.97
C VAL A 84 16.23 -7.34 7.57
N GLY A 85 16.57 -7.82 6.37
CA GLY A 85 16.23 -9.18 5.96
C GLY A 85 16.93 -10.27 6.79
N GLY A 86 18.13 -10.01 7.30
CA GLY A 86 18.80 -10.92 8.24
C GLY A 86 18.10 -10.97 9.60
N GLU A 87 17.69 -9.80 10.12
CA GLU A 87 17.02 -9.67 11.42
C GLU A 87 15.53 -10.03 11.41
N VAL A 88 14.85 -9.78 10.29
CA VAL A 88 13.41 -9.99 10.09
C VAL A 88 13.22 -11.03 9.00
N GLN A 89 13.40 -12.30 9.37
CA GLN A 89 13.34 -13.42 8.41
C GLN A 89 11.97 -13.56 7.71
N ARG A 90 10.91 -13.02 8.31
CA ARG A 90 9.54 -12.98 7.73
C ARG A 90 9.33 -11.84 6.74
N LEU A 91 10.35 -11.04 6.47
CA LEU A 91 10.29 -9.97 5.48
C LEU A 91 10.05 -10.56 4.09
N SER A 92 9.01 -10.11 3.40
CA SER A 92 8.64 -10.60 2.08
C SER A 92 8.49 -9.50 1.02
N VAL A 93 8.30 -8.25 1.43
CA VAL A 93 8.04 -7.13 0.51
C VAL A 93 8.95 -5.95 0.81
N LEU A 94 9.56 -5.40 -0.25
CA LEU A 94 10.16 -4.08 -0.26
C LEU A 94 9.27 -3.10 -1.03
N GLY A 95 8.93 -1.97 -0.39
CA GLY A 95 8.20 -0.87 -1.00
C GLY A 95 8.99 0.43 -1.09
N ILE A 96 8.77 1.21 -2.15
CA ILE A 96 9.17 2.64 -2.21
C ILE A 96 7.90 3.49 -2.17
N ALA A 97 7.69 4.17 -1.04
CA ALA A 97 6.44 4.88 -0.74
C ALA A 97 6.61 6.39 -0.51
N GLY A 98 7.83 6.93 -0.57
CA GLY A 98 8.08 8.35 -0.32
C GLY A 98 9.55 8.68 -0.02
N PRO A 99 9.83 9.85 0.58
CA PRO A 99 8.89 10.83 1.17
C PRO A 99 7.99 11.62 0.19
N GLY A 100 8.30 11.61 -1.10
CA GLY A 100 7.53 12.22 -2.19
C GLY A 100 6.85 11.17 -3.05
N ASP A 101 7.08 11.22 -4.37
CA ASP A 101 6.54 10.25 -5.33
C ASP A 101 7.64 9.40 -5.94
N ALA A 102 7.48 8.07 -5.96
CA ALA A 102 8.50 7.16 -6.47
C ALA A 102 8.87 7.44 -7.94
N LEU A 103 7.89 7.74 -8.79
CA LEU A 103 8.09 7.96 -10.22
C LEU A 103 8.46 9.40 -10.58
N ALA A 104 8.33 10.35 -9.63
CA ALA A 104 8.99 11.64 -9.71
C ALA A 104 10.50 11.58 -9.40
N ASN A 105 11.00 10.44 -8.93
CA ASN A 105 12.42 10.20 -8.64
C ASN A 105 12.92 8.93 -9.36
N PRO A 106 12.70 8.80 -10.69
CA PRO A 106 12.83 7.51 -11.37
C PRO A 106 14.25 6.94 -11.28
N GLU A 107 15.28 7.77 -11.42
CA GLU A 107 16.68 7.34 -11.32
C GLU A 107 16.99 6.65 -9.98
N LYS A 108 16.61 7.26 -8.85
CA LYS A 108 16.85 6.70 -7.52
C LYS A 108 15.97 5.48 -7.25
N THR A 109 14.71 5.54 -7.66
CA THR A 109 13.74 4.47 -7.47
C THR A 109 14.19 3.19 -8.19
N PHE A 110 14.49 3.28 -9.49
CA PHE A 110 14.90 2.13 -10.28
C PHE A 110 16.31 1.65 -9.94
N LYS A 111 17.24 2.55 -9.59
CA LYS A 111 18.56 2.13 -9.08
C LYS A 111 18.46 1.33 -7.78
N THR A 112 17.53 1.71 -6.90
CA THR A 112 17.29 0.96 -5.65
C THR A 112 16.74 -0.44 -5.96
N PHE A 113 15.78 -0.54 -6.87
CA PHE A 113 15.22 -1.84 -7.28
C PHE A 113 16.26 -2.73 -7.96
N GLU A 114 17.08 -2.20 -8.85
CA GLU A 114 18.20 -2.91 -9.48
C GLU A 114 19.12 -3.52 -8.40
N LEU A 115 19.61 -2.71 -7.47
CA LEU A 115 20.53 -3.17 -6.42
C LEU A 115 19.93 -4.24 -5.51
N VAL A 116 18.62 -4.15 -5.24
CA VAL A 116 17.89 -5.12 -4.42
C VAL A 116 17.61 -6.39 -5.20
N ARG A 117 17.26 -6.33 -6.49
CA ARG A 117 17.09 -7.54 -7.32
C ARG A 117 18.37 -8.36 -7.41
N GLU A 118 19.52 -7.71 -7.48
CA GLU A 118 20.82 -8.39 -7.49
C GLU A 118 21.15 -9.14 -6.19
N ARG A 119 20.61 -8.72 -5.03
CA ARG A 119 21.10 -9.15 -3.70
C ARG A 119 20.06 -9.75 -2.77
N ALA A 120 18.78 -9.48 -3.01
CA ALA A 120 17.63 -9.90 -2.21
C ALA A 120 16.45 -10.20 -3.16
N SER A 121 16.68 -11.15 -4.07
CA SER A 121 15.75 -11.53 -5.14
C SER A 121 14.50 -12.27 -4.64
N ASP A 122 14.51 -12.80 -3.42
CA ASP A 122 13.36 -13.44 -2.76
C ASP A 122 12.26 -12.45 -2.35
N LEU A 123 12.60 -11.16 -2.21
CA LEU A 123 11.61 -10.15 -1.87
C LEU A 123 10.70 -9.86 -3.08
N LYS A 124 9.42 -9.59 -2.83
CA LYS A 124 8.56 -8.92 -3.82
C LYS A 124 8.82 -7.42 -3.78
N LEU A 125 8.82 -6.78 -4.95
CA LEU A 125 9.00 -5.33 -5.07
C LEU A 125 7.66 -4.65 -5.29
N CYS A 126 7.49 -3.49 -4.64
CA CYS A 126 6.35 -2.62 -4.87
C CYS A 126 6.72 -1.14 -4.80
N LEU A 127 5.87 -0.29 -5.37
CA LEU A 127 5.98 1.16 -5.21
C LEU A 127 4.61 1.81 -5.05
N SER A 128 4.58 3.00 -4.46
CA SER A 128 3.41 3.87 -4.45
C SER A 128 3.68 5.10 -5.32
N THR A 129 2.68 5.48 -6.11
CA THR A 129 2.74 6.65 -6.98
C THR A 129 1.40 7.39 -7.03
N ASN A 130 1.47 8.69 -7.31
CA ASN A 130 0.32 9.50 -7.69
C ASN A 130 -0.09 9.29 -9.16
N GLY A 131 0.70 8.60 -9.97
CA GLY A 131 0.33 8.17 -11.31
C GLY A 131 0.61 9.15 -12.45
N LEU A 132 1.08 10.37 -12.19
CA LEU A 132 1.35 11.36 -13.25
C LEU A 132 2.41 10.88 -14.27
N GLU A 133 3.46 10.22 -13.78
CA GLU A 133 4.57 9.70 -14.60
C GLU A 133 4.43 8.19 -14.88
N LEU A 134 3.38 7.55 -14.38
CA LEU A 134 3.20 6.09 -14.48
C LEU A 134 3.31 5.55 -15.90
N PRO A 135 2.67 6.14 -16.93
CA PRO A 135 2.77 5.61 -18.29
C PRO A 135 4.21 5.55 -18.84
N ALA A 136 5.09 6.46 -18.39
CA ALA A 136 6.46 6.53 -18.88
C ALA A 136 7.36 5.40 -18.36
N PHE A 137 6.96 4.72 -17.28
CA PHE A 137 7.84 3.80 -16.55
C PHE A 137 7.28 2.39 -16.40
N VAL A 138 6.17 2.05 -17.07
CA VAL A 138 5.59 0.70 -16.99
C VAL A 138 6.56 -0.38 -17.46
N ASP A 139 7.25 -0.19 -18.58
CA ASP A 139 8.21 -1.17 -19.08
C ASP A 139 9.44 -1.31 -18.16
N GLU A 140 9.88 -0.22 -17.52
CA GLU A 140 10.99 -0.27 -16.55
C GLU A 140 10.56 -1.00 -15.27
N MET A 141 9.30 -0.89 -14.85
CA MET A 141 8.77 -1.70 -13.74
C MET A 141 8.74 -3.19 -14.06
N VAL A 142 8.34 -3.56 -15.28
CA VAL A 142 8.36 -4.95 -15.75
C VAL A 142 9.79 -5.50 -15.75
N LYS A 143 10.77 -4.70 -16.20
CA LYS A 143 12.19 -5.09 -16.23
C LYS A 143 12.76 -5.51 -14.87
N TYR A 144 12.25 -4.95 -13.77
CA TYR A 144 12.71 -5.31 -12.41
C TYR A 144 11.73 -6.21 -11.65
N ASP A 145 10.80 -6.87 -12.35
CA ASP A 145 9.79 -7.77 -11.75
C ASP A 145 8.96 -7.09 -10.63
N ILE A 146 8.54 -5.84 -10.87
CA ILE A 146 7.65 -5.13 -9.95
C ILE A 146 6.20 -5.54 -10.23
N ASP A 147 5.72 -6.52 -9.48
CA ASP A 147 4.38 -7.08 -9.64
C ASP A 147 3.25 -6.25 -9.00
N HIS A 148 3.57 -5.34 -8.08
CA HIS A 148 2.58 -4.64 -7.26
C HIS A 148 2.83 -3.14 -7.26
N ILE A 149 1.81 -2.36 -7.61
CA ILE A 149 1.87 -0.90 -7.48
C ILE A 149 0.68 -0.38 -6.71
N THR A 150 0.88 0.70 -5.97
CA THR A 150 -0.20 1.49 -5.41
C THR A 150 -0.34 2.80 -6.19
N VAL A 151 -1.52 3.06 -6.73
CA VAL A 151 -1.82 4.32 -7.43
C VAL A 151 -2.83 5.12 -6.60
N THR A 152 -2.49 6.35 -6.24
CA THR A 152 -3.46 7.23 -5.57
C THR A 152 -4.28 8.02 -6.57
N ILE A 153 -5.58 7.76 -6.60
CA ILE A 153 -6.56 8.39 -7.48
C ILE A 153 -7.79 8.80 -6.68
N ASN A 154 -8.04 10.11 -6.62
CA ASN A 154 -9.12 10.66 -5.78
C ASN A 154 -10.35 11.12 -6.57
N SER A 155 -10.28 11.10 -7.91
CA SER A 155 -11.38 11.49 -8.80
C SER A 155 -11.21 10.88 -10.18
N VAL A 156 -12.33 10.56 -10.83
CA VAL A 156 -12.42 10.20 -12.26
C VAL A 156 -13.25 11.21 -13.07
N ASP A 157 -13.44 12.42 -12.52
CA ASP A 157 -14.18 13.50 -13.17
C ASP A 157 -13.34 14.13 -14.30
N THR A 158 -13.79 13.88 -15.53
CA THR A 158 -13.13 14.37 -16.76
C THR A 158 -13.23 15.88 -16.97
N THR A 159 -14.12 16.58 -16.25
CA THR A 159 -14.20 18.04 -16.31
C THR A 159 -13.09 18.72 -15.51
N GLY A 160 -12.43 17.97 -14.61
CA GLY A 160 -11.40 18.48 -13.70
C GLY A 160 -11.95 19.30 -12.54
N GLU A 161 -13.27 19.42 -12.37
CA GLU A 161 -13.91 20.18 -11.30
C GLU A 161 -13.52 19.63 -9.93
N ILE A 162 -13.79 18.35 -9.68
CA ILE A 162 -13.47 17.72 -8.40
C ILE A 162 -11.96 17.66 -8.20
N GLY A 163 -11.22 17.24 -9.23
CA GLY A 163 -9.76 17.10 -9.13
C GLY A 163 -9.04 18.41 -8.83
N SER A 164 -9.51 19.54 -9.39
CA SER A 164 -8.89 20.86 -9.16
C SER A 164 -9.05 21.37 -7.73
N LEU A 165 -10.07 20.89 -6.99
CA LEU A 165 -10.24 21.17 -5.57
C LEU A 165 -9.22 20.42 -4.71
N ILE A 166 -8.74 19.27 -5.19
CA ILE A 166 -7.83 18.37 -4.47
C ILE A 166 -6.37 18.71 -4.78
N TYR A 167 -6.07 19.04 -6.04
CA TYR A 167 -4.72 19.25 -6.54
C TYR A 167 -4.52 20.70 -7.02
N PRO A 168 -3.85 21.57 -6.24
CA PRO A 168 -3.61 22.96 -6.67
C PRO A 168 -2.77 23.08 -7.94
N TRP A 169 -1.81 22.17 -8.12
CA TRP A 169 -0.93 22.15 -9.30
C TRP A 169 -0.29 20.79 -9.54
N ILE A 170 0.09 20.56 -10.79
CA ILE A 170 1.01 19.50 -11.21
C ILE A 170 2.25 20.14 -11.87
N PHE A 171 3.37 19.42 -11.87
CA PHE A 171 4.58 19.75 -12.61
C PHE A 171 4.79 18.69 -13.68
N TYR A 172 4.45 19.04 -14.91
CA TYR A 172 4.43 18.13 -16.05
C TYR A 172 5.05 18.80 -17.27
N ASN A 173 5.85 18.07 -18.05
CA ASN A 173 6.56 18.59 -19.22
C ASN A 173 7.34 19.90 -18.93
N ASN A 174 8.08 19.91 -17.81
CA ASN A 174 8.86 21.05 -17.33
C ASN A 174 8.07 22.34 -17.08
N LYS A 175 6.74 22.23 -16.86
CA LYS A 175 5.86 23.35 -16.58
C LYS A 175 4.98 23.04 -15.38
N ARG A 176 4.71 24.08 -14.58
CA ARG A 176 3.69 23.99 -13.53
C ARG A 176 2.33 24.36 -14.13
N ILE A 177 1.38 23.45 -14.03
CA ILE A 177 0.02 23.55 -14.56
C ILE A 177 -0.94 23.61 -13.37
N TYR A 178 -2.03 24.37 -13.49
CA TYR A 178 -2.95 24.67 -12.40
C TYR A 178 -4.42 24.39 -12.78
N GLY A 179 -5.29 24.35 -11.78
CA GLY A 179 -6.74 24.32 -11.98
C GLY A 179 -7.25 23.05 -12.68
N LYS A 180 -8.35 23.17 -13.41
CA LYS A 180 -9.01 22.03 -14.09
C LYS A 180 -8.09 21.33 -15.09
N GLU A 181 -7.28 22.09 -15.82
CA GLU A 181 -6.31 21.55 -16.79
C GLU A 181 -5.31 20.60 -16.10
N ALA A 182 -4.78 20.99 -14.92
CA ALA A 182 -3.88 20.15 -14.15
C ALA A 182 -4.55 18.84 -13.71
N ALA A 183 -5.81 18.92 -13.25
CA ALA A 183 -6.57 17.76 -12.83
C ALA A 183 -6.89 16.81 -13.99
N GLN A 184 -7.21 17.33 -15.16
CA GLN A 184 -7.47 16.55 -16.37
C GLN A 184 -6.22 15.79 -16.83
N ILE A 185 -5.08 16.49 -16.93
CA ILE A 185 -3.80 15.85 -17.30
C ILE A 185 -3.45 14.75 -16.30
N LEU A 186 -3.57 15.02 -14.99
CA LEU A 186 -3.28 14.00 -13.98
C LEU A 186 -4.17 12.76 -14.15
N LEU A 187 -5.48 12.96 -14.34
CA LEU A 187 -6.42 11.87 -14.55
C LEU A 187 -6.09 11.06 -15.81
N GLU A 188 -5.85 11.73 -16.94
CA GLU A 188 -5.50 11.07 -18.20
C GLU A 188 -4.29 10.17 -18.04
N ARG A 189 -3.22 10.70 -17.42
CA ARG A 189 -1.97 9.95 -17.16
C ARG A 189 -2.16 8.80 -16.19
N GLN A 190 -2.92 8.99 -15.11
CA GLN A 190 -3.26 7.94 -14.16
C GLN A 190 -4.00 6.79 -14.87
N ILE A 191 -5.03 7.09 -15.66
CA ILE A 191 -5.86 6.09 -16.34
C ILE A 191 -5.06 5.36 -17.42
N GLU A 192 -4.26 6.08 -18.22
CA GLU A 192 -3.35 5.50 -19.20
C GLU A 192 -2.38 4.52 -18.53
N GLY A 193 -1.71 4.96 -17.47
CA GLY A 193 -0.69 4.18 -16.79
C GLY A 193 -1.25 2.94 -16.10
N MET A 194 -2.43 3.06 -15.48
CA MET A 194 -3.10 1.91 -14.86
C MET A 194 -3.51 0.86 -15.90
N LYS A 195 -4.05 1.27 -17.07
CA LYS A 195 -4.36 0.33 -18.16
C LYS A 195 -3.13 -0.41 -18.65
N MET A 196 -2.04 0.32 -18.91
CA MET A 196 -0.76 -0.27 -19.33
C MET A 196 -0.21 -1.26 -18.29
N CYS A 197 -0.34 -0.95 -17.00
CA CYS A 197 0.07 -1.86 -15.92
C CYS A 197 -0.75 -3.16 -15.92
N VAL A 198 -2.08 -3.06 -16.05
CA VAL A 198 -2.96 -4.25 -16.12
C VAL A 198 -2.65 -5.08 -17.37
N GLU A 199 -2.42 -4.46 -18.52
CA GLU A 199 -2.03 -5.16 -19.76
C GLU A 199 -0.71 -5.93 -19.62
N LYS A 200 0.19 -5.46 -18.76
CA LYS A 200 1.48 -6.12 -18.44
C LYS A 200 1.39 -7.09 -17.24
N GLY A 201 0.21 -7.27 -16.66
CA GLY A 201 0.00 -8.17 -15.52
C GLY A 201 0.52 -7.65 -14.17
N ILE A 202 0.74 -6.33 -14.05
CA ILE A 202 1.06 -5.67 -12.77
C ILE A 202 -0.23 -5.48 -11.98
N LEU A 203 -0.26 -5.96 -10.74
CA LEU A 203 -1.39 -5.79 -9.84
C LEU A 203 -1.42 -4.38 -9.26
N ILE A 204 -2.62 -3.78 -9.28
CA ILE A 204 -2.84 -2.40 -8.83
C ILE A 204 -3.70 -2.39 -7.58
N LYS A 205 -3.20 -1.74 -6.53
CA LYS A 205 -3.97 -1.26 -5.40
C LYS A 205 -4.24 0.23 -5.63
N ALA A 206 -5.49 0.63 -5.73
CA ALA A 206 -5.86 2.04 -5.77
C ALA A 206 -6.05 2.57 -4.35
N ASN A 207 -5.42 3.69 -4.01
CA ASN A 207 -5.78 4.47 -2.82
C ASN A 207 -6.68 5.63 -3.23
N SER A 208 -7.75 5.87 -2.47
CA SER A 208 -8.53 7.09 -2.56
C SER A 208 -8.71 7.71 -1.19
N VAL A 209 -8.41 9.00 -1.07
CA VAL A 209 -8.67 9.79 0.12
C VAL A 209 -10.11 10.29 0.05
N LEU A 210 -10.93 9.89 1.03
CA LEU A 210 -12.29 10.37 1.24
C LEU A 210 -12.25 11.76 1.88
N ILE A 211 -12.74 12.75 1.14
CA ILE A 211 -12.77 14.16 1.52
C ILE A 211 -14.24 14.60 1.54
N PRO A 212 -14.87 14.69 2.74
CA PRO A 212 -16.28 15.09 2.87
C PRO A 212 -16.58 16.40 2.14
N GLY A 213 -17.68 16.42 1.38
CA GLY A 213 -18.09 17.58 0.59
C GLY A 213 -17.26 17.89 -0.66
N VAL A 214 -16.22 17.09 -0.97
CA VAL A 214 -15.40 17.25 -2.18
C VAL A 214 -15.56 16.06 -3.12
N ASN A 215 -15.29 14.84 -2.66
CA ASN A 215 -15.35 13.63 -3.48
C ASN A 215 -16.13 12.46 -2.85
N ASP A 216 -16.70 12.65 -1.66
CA ASP A 216 -17.52 11.67 -0.93
C ASP A 216 -18.60 11.02 -1.80
N LYS A 217 -19.37 11.82 -2.56
CA LYS A 217 -20.41 11.32 -3.47
C LYS A 217 -19.86 10.80 -4.80
N HIS A 218 -18.60 11.09 -5.10
CA HIS A 218 -17.92 10.74 -6.35
C HIS A 218 -17.17 9.40 -6.28
N LEU A 219 -16.78 8.97 -5.08
CA LEU A 219 -16.01 7.73 -4.90
C LEU A 219 -16.69 6.46 -5.45
N PRO A 220 -18.03 6.30 -5.47
CA PRO A 220 -18.66 5.18 -6.17
C PRO A 220 -18.35 5.16 -7.68
N GLU A 221 -18.28 6.33 -8.34
CA GLU A 221 -17.88 6.41 -9.75
C GLU A 221 -16.41 6.06 -9.93
N VAL A 222 -15.55 6.48 -8.99
CA VAL A 222 -14.13 6.09 -8.95
C VAL A 222 -14.02 4.56 -8.85
N ALA A 223 -14.70 3.94 -7.88
CA ALA A 223 -14.67 2.48 -7.68
C ALA A 223 -15.12 1.71 -8.93
N LYS A 224 -16.22 2.13 -9.55
CA LYS A 224 -16.70 1.57 -10.81
C LYS A 224 -15.63 1.69 -11.91
N LYS A 225 -15.00 2.85 -12.04
CA LYS A 225 -13.98 3.06 -13.07
C LYS A 225 -12.73 2.22 -12.85
N LEU A 226 -12.30 2.07 -11.59
CA LEU A 226 -11.17 1.22 -11.23
C LEU A 226 -11.44 -0.24 -11.59
N LYS A 227 -12.69 -0.71 -11.38
CA LYS A 227 -13.12 -2.06 -11.78
C LYS A 227 -13.05 -2.25 -13.28
N GLU A 228 -13.53 -1.28 -14.06
CA GLU A 228 -13.45 -1.31 -15.54
C GLU A 228 -12.01 -1.41 -16.05
N ILE A 229 -11.05 -0.83 -15.32
CA ILE A 229 -9.62 -0.87 -15.69
C ILE A 229 -8.98 -2.21 -15.33
N GLY A 230 -9.52 -2.95 -14.35
CA GLY A 230 -8.92 -4.18 -13.82
C GLY A 230 -8.04 -3.94 -12.60
N VAL A 231 -8.28 -2.88 -11.83
CA VAL A 231 -7.62 -2.67 -10.52
C VAL A 231 -8.01 -3.80 -9.57
N PHE A 232 -7.01 -4.32 -8.85
CA PHE A 232 -7.19 -5.51 -8.01
C PHE A 232 -7.82 -5.20 -6.65
N LEU A 233 -7.42 -4.09 -6.04
CA LEU A 233 -7.82 -3.71 -4.69
C LEU A 233 -8.05 -2.21 -4.61
N HIS A 234 -9.11 -1.77 -3.94
CA HIS A 234 -9.36 -0.36 -3.65
C HIS A 234 -9.33 -0.11 -2.14
N ASN A 235 -8.53 0.86 -1.72
CA ASN A 235 -8.35 1.25 -0.34
C ASN A 235 -8.85 2.69 -0.17
N ILE A 236 -10.01 2.83 0.47
CA ILE A 236 -10.63 4.13 0.76
C ILE A 236 -10.27 4.52 2.19
N MET A 237 -9.56 5.64 2.33
CA MET A 237 -9.07 6.14 3.61
C MET A 237 -9.65 7.53 3.89
N PRO A 238 -10.09 7.85 5.11
CA PRO A 238 -10.53 9.20 5.43
C PRO A 238 -9.36 10.19 5.35
N ILE A 239 -9.66 11.44 4.96
CA ILE A 239 -8.69 12.53 5.05
C ILE A 239 -8.29 12.75 6.52
N ILE A 240 -6.99 12.91 6.76
CA ILE A 240 -6.46 13.38 8.05
C ILE A 240 -6.31 14.90 7.95
N SER A 241 -7.05 15.64 8.77
CA SER A 241 -7.31 17.07 8.57
C SER A 241 -7.06 17.93 9.81
N GLU A 242 -6.33 17.39 10.79
CA GLU A 242 -5.93 18.10 11.99
C GLU A 242 -5.00 19.27 11.61
N PRO A 243 -5.26 20.51 12.10
CA PRO A 243 -4.47 21.69 11.73
C PRO A 243 -2.97 21.56 12.05
N GLU A 244 -2.61 20.74 13.04
CA GLU A 244 -1.23 20.48 13.46
C GLU A 244 -0.36 19.89 12.33
N HIS A 245 -0.98 19.21 11.36
CA HIS A 245 -0.27 18.70 10.18
C HIS A 245 0.04 19.81 9.15
N GLY A 246 -0.55 20.99 9.29
CA GLY A 246 -0.26 22.16 8.45
C GLY A 246 -0.59 21.95 6.97
N THR A 247 -1.55 21.09 6.65
CA THR A 247 -2.05 20.87 5.28
C THR A 247 -3.00 21.99 4.91
N ALA A 248 -3.20 22.27 3.61
CA ALA A 248 -4.11 23.32 3.18
C ALA A 248 -5.55 23.05 3.63
N PHE A 249 -6.00 21.80 3.53
CA PHE A 249 -7.31 21.38 4.02
C PHE A 249 -7.44 21.44 5.55
N GLY A 250 -6.42 21.02 6.30
CA GLY A 250 -6.46 21.10 7.75
C GLY A 250 -6.48 22.53 8.28
N LEU A 251 -5.70 23.42 7.64
CA LEU A 251 -5.71 24.86 7.98
C LEU A 251 -7.02 25.55 7.56
N ALA A 252 -7.72 25.03 6.55
CA ALA A 252 -9.02 25.53 6.11
C ALA A 252 -10.20 24.96 6.91
N GLY A 253 -9.96 24.04 7.85
CA GLY A 253 -11.01 23.43 8.67
C GLY A 253 -11.90 22.43 7.92
N VAL A 254 -11.41 21.80 6.85
CA VAL A 254 -12.13 20.70 6.20
C VAL A 254 -12.22 19.52 7.18
N PRO A 255 -13.40 18.96 7.46
CA PRO A 255 -13.51 17.86 8.42
C PRO A 255 -12.99 16.55 7.84
N SER A 256 -12.52 15.66 8.73
CA SER A 256 -12.36 14.24 8.41
C SER A 256 -13.72 13.55 8.33
N ALA A 257 -13.80 12.44 7.58
CA ALA A 257 -15.01 11.62 7.55
C ALA A 257 -15.18 10.87 8.89
N THR A 258 -16.41 10.82 9.37
CA THR A 258 -16.78 9.96 10.49
C THR A 258 -16.75 8.48 10.09
N ASP A 259 -16.63 7.57 11.06
CA ASP A 259 -16.70 6.13 10.80
C ASP A 259 -17.97 5.73 10.04
N GLN A 260 -19.11 6.38 10.35
CA GLN A 260 -20.38 6.14 9.67
C GLN A 260 -20.35 6.58 8.20
N GLU A 261 -19.78 7.75 7.91
CA GLU A 261 -19.63 8.24 6.54
C GLU A 261 -18.65 7.36 5.74
N GLN A 262 -17.55 6.95 6.37
CA GLN A 262 -16.60 6.03 5.75
C GLN A 262 -17.24 4.70 5.41
N MET A 263 -17.98 4.10 6.36
CA MET A 263 -18.71 2.85 6.13
C MET A 263 -19.75 3.00 5.01
N ALA A 264 -20.51 4.10 4.99
CA ALA A 264 -21.51 4.35 3.96
C ALA A 264 -20.89 4.47 2.55
N VAL A 265 -19.75 5.16 2.43
CA VAL A 265 -19.00 5.26 1.17
C VAL A 265 -18.43 3.90 0.77
N GLN A 266 -17.85 3.17 1.71
CA GLN A 266 -17.33 1.82 1.46
C GLN A 266 -18.43 0.86 1.02
N GLU A 267 -19.62 0.91 1.62
CA GLU A 267 -20.77 0.10 1.20
C GLU A 267 -21.24 0.48 -0.22
N ALA A 268 -21.32 1.79 -0.51
CA ALA A 268 -21.66 2.27 -1.84
C ALA A 268 -20.64 1.88 -2.93
N CYS A 269 -19.36 1.71 -2.57
CA CYS A 269 -18.31 1.22 -3.47
C CYS A 269 -18.21 -0.31 -3.52
N GLY A 270 -18.50 -0.98 -2.39
CA GLY A 270 -18.19 -2.38 -2.12
C GLY A 270 -19.03 -3.39 -2.89
N MET A 271 -20.16 -2.97 -3.47
CA MET A 271 -20.89 -3.80 -4.43
C MET A 271 -20.09 -4.09 -5.70
N ASP A 272 -19.10 -3.23 -6.02
CA ASP A 272 -18.41 -3.28 -7.31
C ASP A 272 -16.91 -3.61 -7.24
N MET A 273 -16.23 -3.45 -6.11
CA MET A 273 -14.77 -3.59 -6.02
C MET A 273 -14.29 -4.26 -4.73
N LYS A 274 -13.20 -5.05 -4.78
CA LYS A 274 -12.55 -5.61 -3.58
C LYS A 274 -11.97 -4.46 -2.75
N LEU A 275 -12.41 -4.34 -1.49
CA LEU A 275 -11.94 -3.29 -0.58
C LEU A 275 -10.89 -3.81 0.40
N MET A 276 -9.84 -3.02 0.66
CA MET A 276 -8.85 -3.30 1.70
C MET A 276 -9.39 -2.87 3.07
N GLN A 277 -9.37 -3.77 4.06
CA GLN A 277 -9.90 -3.51 5.41
C GLN A 277 -8.82 -3.39 6.49
N HIS A 278 -7.61 -3.87 6.22
CA HIS A 278 -6.51 -3.96 7.19
C HIS A 278 -5.42 -2.88 7.01
N CYS A 279 -5.69 -1.83 6.24
CA CYS A 279 -4.74 -0.74 6.04
C CYS A 279 -4.52 0.05 7.33
N ARG A 280 -3.26 0.37 7.66
CA ARG A 280 -2.86 1.18 8.83
C ARG A 280 -2.05 2.43 8.47
N GLN A 281 -2.10 2.88 7.21
CA GLN A 281 -1.37 4.08 6.70
C GLN A 281 0.12 4.10 7.13
N CYS A 282 0.88 3.13 6.62
CA CYS A 282 2.26 2.85 7.05
C CYS A 282 3.23 4.01 6.79
N ARG A 283 4.28 4.19 7.59
CA ARG A 283 5.33 5.20 7.32
C ARG A 283 6.13 4.89 6.05
N ALA A 284 6.80 5.89 5.48
CA ALA A 284 7.68 5.70 4.30
C ALA A 284 9.00 4.99 4.63
N ASP A 285 9.29 4.75 5.91
CA ASP A 285 10.41 3.99 6.44
C ASP A 285 9.97 2.81 7.34
N ALA A 286 8.70 2.41 7.26
CA ALA A 286 8.13 1.33 8.08
C ALA A 286 8.87 0.01 7.88
N VAL A 287 9.05 -0.74 8.97
CA VAL A 287 9.62 -2.10 8.95
C VAL A 287 8.78 -3.02 9.83
N GLY A 288 8.41 -4.22 9.36
CA GLY A 288 7.73 -5.22 10.20
C GLY A 288 6.34 -5.61 9.71
N LEU A 289 5.50 -6.15 10.61
CA LEU A 289 4.13 -6.59 10.35
C LEU A 289 3.15 -5.41 10.34
N ILE A 290 1.97 -5.57 9.73
CA ILE A 290 0.98 -4.47 9.72
C ILE A 290 0.44 -4.30 11.13
N GLY A 291 0.69 -3.15 11.76
CA GLY A 291 0.39 -2.89 13.17
C GLY A 291 1.59 -2.98 14.10
N GLU A 292 2.71 -3.59 13.68
CA GLU A 292 3.93 -3.73 14.46
C GLU A 292 5.12 -3.10 13.70
N ASP A 293 5.30 -1.79 13.89
CA ASP A 293 6.39 -1.03 13.24
C ASP A 293 7.67 -1.07 14.09
N ARG A 294 8.70 -1.70 13.52
CA ARG A 294 10.06 -1.86 14.06
C ARG A 294 11.06 -0.90 13.40
N GLY A 295 10.61 0.09 12.62
CA GLY A 295 11.50 0.99 11.87
C GLY A 295 12.56 1.70 12.73
N ALA A 296 12.24 2.00 13.99
CA ALA A 296 13.15 2.65 14.93
C ALA A 296 14.35 1.77 15.34
N GLU A 297 14.27 0.45 15.18
CA GLU A 297 15.38 -0.48 15.45
C GLU A 297 16.46 -0.43 14.36
N PHE A 298 16.15 0.12 13.17
CA PHE A 298 16.97 0.02 11.96
C PHE A 298 17.39 1.40 11.43
N THR A 299 18.05 2.17 12.28
CA THR A 299 18.61 3.48 11.92
C THR A 299 19.85 3.36 11.03
N LYS A 300 20.13 4.40 10.23
CA LYS A 300 21.14 4.38 9.18
C LYS A 300 22.54 3.96 9.63
N ASN A 301 22.97 4.39 10.81
CA ASN A 301 24.27 4.11 11.39
C ASN A 301 24.55 2.61 11.63
N ILE A 302 23.52 1.77 11.67
CA ILE A 302 23.67 0.32 11.92
C ILE A 302 24.22 -0.40 10.68
N PHE A 303 23.79 0.01 9.48
CA PHE A 303 24.09 -0.70 8.23
C PHE A 303 24.94 0.09 7.24
N SER A 304 25.08 1.42 7.40
CA SER A 304 25.74 2.29 6.41
C SER A 304 27.20 1.91 6.15
N GLU A 305 27.94 1.56 7.20
CA GLU A 305 29.37 1.24 7.14
C GLU A 305 29.65 -0.23 6.79
N MET A 306 28.64 -1.09 6.81
CA MET A 306 28.81 -2.50 6.46
C MET A 306 29.11 -2.65 4.96
N SER A 307 30.01 -3.59 4.61
CA SER A 307 30.23 -3.98 3.23
C SER A 307 29.07 -4.85 2.73
N PHE A 308 28.87 -4.90 1.40
CA PHE A 308 27.86 -5.79 0.83
C PHE A 308 28.15 -7.26 1.12
N ASP A 309 29.42 -7.69 1.15
CA ASP A 309 29.80 -9.07 1.49
C ASP A 309 29.38 -9.44 2.92
N ALA A 310 29.60 -8.53 3.88
CA ALA A 310 29.18 -8.75 5.27
C ALA A 310 27.64 -8.80 5.38
N LEU A 311 26.95 -7.95 4.62
CA LEU A 311 25.49 -7.93 4.57
C LEU A 311 24.90 -9.16 3.88
N GLU A 312 25.57 -9.73 2.87
CA GLU A 312 25.13 -10.94 2.19
C GLU A 312 25.22 -12.15 3.12
N GLN A 313 26.31 -12.26 3.88
CA GLN A 313 26.45 -13.26 4.94
C GLN A 313 25.40 -13.10 6.03
N HIS A 314 25.11 -11.85 6.42
CA HIS A 314 24.09 -11.54 7.42
C HIS A 314 22.66 -11.83 6.91
N TYR A 315 22.37 -11.50 5.65
CA TYR A 315 21.07 -11.73 5.02
C TYR A 315 20.71 -13.20 5.02
N ASN A 316 21.68 -14.07 4.74
CA ASN A 316 21.57 -15.53 4.78
C ASN A 316 20.26 -16.05 4.17
N ILE A 317 20.23 -16.09 2.84
CA ILE A 317 19.03 -16.48 2.08
C ILE A 317 18.49 -17.86 2.49
N THR A 318 19.37 -18.83 2.78
CA THR A 318 18.97 -20.17 3.20
C THR A 318 18.21 -20.13 4.53
N ALA A 319 18.73 -19.43 5.53
CA ALA A 319 18.06 -19.29 6.82
C ALA A 319 16.70 -18.59 6.70
N ARG A 320 16.59 -17.61 5.79
CA ARG A 320 15.32 -16.93 5.50
C ARG A 320 14.31 -17.88 4.86
N GLN A 321 14.73 -18.68 3.89
CA GLN A 321 13.86 -19.68 3.25
C GLN A 321 13.37 -20.73 4.26
N ASP A 322 14.24 -21.22 5.14
CA ASP A 322 13.88 -22.16 6.20
C ASP A 322 12.87 -21.55 7.19
N ALA A 323 13.05 -20.28 7.56
CA ALA A 323 12.13 -19.58 8.44
C ALA A 323 10.76 -19.35 7.79
N GLN A 324 10.73 -19.01 6.50
CA GLN A 324 9.49 -18.85 5.75
C GLN A 324 8.77 -20.19 5.52
N ALA A 325 9.51 -21.29 5.29
CA ALA A 325 8.92 -22.62 5.19
C ALA A 325 8.16 -23.02 6.47
N LYS A 326 8.67 -22.66 7.65
CA LYS A 326 7.97 -22.88 8.93
C LYS A 326 6.70 -22.04 9.07
N ILE A 327 6.68 -20.83 8.51
CA ILE A 327 5.47 -19.99 8.46
C ILE A 327 4.42 -20.67 7.59
N GLU A 328 4.82 -21.20 6.44
CA GLU A 328 3.91 -21.89 5.52
C GLU A 328 3.38 -23.20 6.09
N GLU A 329 4.22 -23.97 6.78
CA GLU A 329 3.78 -25.15 7.53
C GLU A 329 2.74 -24.76 8.60
N PHE A 330 3.00 -23.70 9.36
CA PHE A 330 2.04 -23.19 10.35
C PHE A 330 0.72 -22.74 9.72
N ARG A 331 0.77 -21.99 8.61
CA ARG A 331 -0.42 -21.53 7.89
C ARG A 331 -1.25 -22.69 7.36
N PHE A 332 -0.61 -23.72 6.81
CA PHE A 332 -1.28 -24.94 6.36
C PHE A 332 -2.06 -25.64 7.48
N PHE A 333 -1.46 -25.78 8.66
CA PHE A 333 -2.16 -26.36 9.82
C PHE A 333 -3.30 -25.46 10.32
N LEU A 334 -3.12 -24.15 10.30
CA LEU A 334 -4.15 -23.18 10.67
C LEU A 334 -5.34 -23.23 9.72
N ASP A 335 -5.10 -23.32 8.41
CA ASP A 335 -6.15 -23.44 7.40
C ASP A 335 -6.96 -24.72 7.56
N GLN A 336 -6.30 -25.86 7.81
CA GLN A 336 -7.01 -27.11 8.10
C GLN A 336 -7.86 -27.02 9.37
N ALA A 337 -7.35 -26.37 10.42
CA ALA A 337 -8.12 -26.16 11.65
C ALA A 337 -9.35 -25.28 11.40
N ASN A 338 -9.18 -24.19 10.65
CA ASN A 338 -10.27 -23.28 10.29
C ASN A 338 -11.32 -23.96 9.39
N GLU A 339 -10.92 -24.81 8.44
CA GLU A 339 -11.85 -25.57 7.61
C GLU A 339 -12.68 -26.56 8.44
N ARG A 340 -12.08 -27.22 9.44
CA ARG A 340 -12.81 -28.08 10.38
C ARG A 340 -13.85 -27.29 11.17
N VAL A 341 -13.48 -26.13 11.73
CA VAL A 341 -14.41 -25.24 12.45
C VAL A 341 -15.54 -24.76 11.53
N ARG A 342 -15.24 -24.46 10.25
CA ARG A 342 -16.27 -24.04 9.29
C ARG A 342 -17.26 -25.17 9.01
N LYS A 343 -16.78 -26.40 8.78
CA LYS A 343 -17.63 -27.58 8.60
C LYS A 343 -18.47 -27.85 9.84
N GLU A 344 -17.88 -27.81 11.03
CA GLU A 344 -18.62 -27.95 12.29
C GLU A 344 -19.71 -26.86 12.43
N LYS A 345 -19.42 -25.61 12.05
CA LYS A 345 -20.40 -24.52 12.07
C LYS A 345 -21.52 -24.70 11.05
N GLU A 346 -21.22 -25.20 9.86
CA GLU A 346 -22.19 -25.56 8.82
C GLU A 346 -23.09 -26.73 9.30
N ASP A 347 -22.51 -27.72 9.98
CA ASP A 347 -23.21 -28.85 10.58
C ASP A 347 -24.03 -28.44 11.82
N LEU A 348 -23.62 -27.39 12.53
CA LEU A 348 -24.35 -26.75 13.64
C LEU A 348 -25.48 -25.81 13.17
N SER A 349 -25.98 -25.98 11.93
CA SER A 349 -27.13 -25.24 11.38
C SER A 349 -28.22 -25.05 12.44
N SER A 350 -28.52 -23.79 12.74
CA SER A 350 -29.37 -23.37 13.84
C SER A 350 -30.78 -23.97 13.74
N ASP A 351 -31.37 -24.23 14.89
CA ASP A 351 -32.80 -24.50 15.09
C ASP A 351 -33.71 -23.29 14.78
N GLY A 352 -33.19 -22.29 14.05
CA GLY A 352 -33.87 -21.02 13.77
C GLY A 352 -33.91 -20.06 14.96
N GLN A 353 -33.27 -20.38 16.10
CA GLN A 353 -33.22 -19.46 17.25
C GLN A 353 -32.05 -18.50 17.14
N THR A 354 -32.36 -17.21 16.99
CA THR A 354 -31.36 -16.13 17.09
C THR A 354 -31.13 -15.80 18.56
N ILE A 355 -29.99 -16.22 19.11
CA ILE A 355 -29.56 -15.82 20.45
C ILE A 355 -28.62 -14.63 20.33
N LEU A 356 -29.01 -13.48 20.90
CA LEU A 356 -28.12 -12.33 21.08
C LEU A 356 -27.19 -12.61 22.26
N VAL A 357 -25.92 -12.86 21.97
CA VAL A 357 -24.88 -13.04 22.99
C VAL A 357 -24.06 -11.75 23.07
N ALA A 358 -24.16 -11.05 24.20
CA ALA A 358 -23.25 -9.97 24.53
C ALA A 358 -21.92 -10.57 25.00
N VAL A 359 -20.87 -10.41 24.20
CA VAL A 359 -19.52 -10.84 24.57
C VAL A 359 -18.79 -9.66 25.20
N THR A 360 -18.55 -9.72 26.50
CA THR A 360 -17.65 -8.79 27.20
C THR A 360 -16.30 -9.48 27.38
N THR A 361 -15.26 -8.99 26.71
CA THR A 361 -13.89 -9.39 27.00
C THR A 361 -13.36 -8.50 28.12
N ALA A 362 -12.91 -9.11 29.24
CA ALA A 362 -12.12 -8.39 30.22
C ALA A 362 -10.84 -7.92 29.52
N GLY A 363 -10.73 -6.61 29.31
CA GLY A 363 -9.60 -5.99 28.62
C GLY A 363 -8.33 -6.08 29.46
N GLU A 364 -7.71 -7.25 29.50
CA GLU A 364 -6.30 -7.40 29.83
C GLU A 364 -5.56 -7.58 28.52
N GLY A 365 -5.16 -6.44 27.94
CA GLY A 365 -4.27 -6.40 26.79
C GLY A 365 -2.93 -7.04 27.15
N MET A 366 -2.53 -8.03 26.35
CA MET A 366 -1.13 -8.40 26.15
C MET A 366 -0.67 -7.83 24.82
#